data_AF-D3BCD5-F1
#
_entry.id   AF-D3BCD5-F1
#
_cell.length_a   1.000
_cell.length_b   1.000
_cell.length_c   1.000
_cell.angle_alpha   90.00
_cell.angle_beta   90.00
_cell.angle_gamma   90.00
#
_symmetry.space_group_name_H-M   'P 1'
#
loop_
_entity.id
_entity.type
_entity.pdbx_description
1 polymer ?
#
loop_
_entity_poly.entity_id
_entity_poly.type
_entity_poly.pdbx_seq_one_letter_code
_entity_poly.pdbx_strand_id
1 'polypeptide(L)'
;MSSKISRLATTTSSSSSISSTTSSSSSSTTSSAISPKYGMTSLSYVGCAVIVVGFTTLLNGSSLTFEKHAVTALFILSSMIYSLHLVFGLYIYPSSFHHSGSNILPPSLKIHRSLMGLLVGTILFYMISIFYGAPITRSFFRTVAFSQLLSSMTAVPTTILLGCHPQAWKDTFFSPMHNSIYETCCTIIVVFSLVGAWVGGFVIPLDWDRPWQAWPISCTYGAIIGHCISLIICSIFTLKSNKKKNIM
;
A
#
# COMPACT_ATOMS: atom_id res chain seq x y z
N MET A 1 -6.09 -83.87 3.04
CA MET A 1 -6.61 -83.21 4.25
C MET A 1 -7.77 -82.31 3.86
N SER A 2 -8.93 -82.61 4.45
CA SER A 2 -10.23 -81.92 4.50
C SER A 2 -10.94 -81.39 3.24
N SER A 3 -12.11 -81.99 3.02
CA SER A 3 -13.24 -81.56 2.19
C SER A 3 -14.29 -80.80 3.03
N LYS A 4 -15.37 -80.38 2.34
CA LYS A 4 -16.73 -80.00 2.83
C LYS A 4 -16.91 -78.55 3.32
N ILE A 5 -18.03 -77.84 3.17
CA ILE A 5 -19.36 -78.03 2.54
C ILE A 5 -20.08 -76.66 2.56
N SER A 6 -20.95 -76.44 1.59
CA SER A 6 -21.98 -75.39 1.45
C SER A 6 -22.83 -75.06 2.69
N ARG A 7 -23.35 -73.82 2.79
CA ARG A 7 -24.73 -73.54 3.26
C ARG A 7 -25.33 -72.30 2.59
N LEU A 8 -26.62 -72.43 2.31
CA LEU A 8 -27.54 -71.54 1.58
C LEU A 8 -28.55 -70.93 2.58
N ALA A 9 -29.27 -69.89 2.12
CA ALA A 9 -30.48 -69.24 2.68
C ALA A 9 -30.24 -68.28 3.87
N THR A 10 -30.88 -67.11 3.95
CA THR A 10 -32.33 -66.88 3.81
C THR A 10 -32.65 -65.42 3.45
N THR A 11 -33.71 -65.27 2.67
CA THR A 11 -34.49 -64.08 2.31
C THR A 11 -35.00 -63.29 3.53
N THR A 12 -34.92 -61.95 3.48
CA THR A 12 -35.84 -61.06 4.21
C THR A 12 -36.19 -59.86 3.35
N SER A 13 -37.45 -59.81 2.96
CA SER A 13 -38.14 -58.69 2.35
C SER A 13 -38.38 -57.59 3.39
N SER A 14 -37.98 -56.36 3.07
CA SER A 14 -38.51 -55.17 3.74
C SER A 14 -38.76 -54.07 2.72
N SER A 15 -40.05 -53.88 2.45
CA SER A 15 -40.65 -52.73 1.81
C SER A 15 -40.30 -51.45 2.57
N SER A 16 -39.67 -50.49 1.90
CA SER A 16 -39.58 -49.11 2.38
C SER A 16 -40.09 -48.15 1.31
N SER A 17 -41.05 -47.37 1.76
CA SER A 17 -41.82 -46.32 1.11
C SER A 17 -40.99 -45.31 0.31
N ILE A 18 -41.46 -45.01 -0.90
CA ILE A 18 -41.07 -43.85 -1.69
C ILE A 18 -41.58 -42.59 -0.96
N SER A 19 -40.69 -41.86 -0.30
CA SER A 19 -40.93 -40.48 0.12
C SER A 19 -40.33 -39.53 -0.93
N SER A 20 -41.21 -38.87 -1.67
CA SER A 20 -40.87 -37.76 -2.54
C SER A 20 -40.48 -36.54 -1.70
N THR A 21 -39.20 -36.41 -1.39
CA THR A 21 -38.67 -35.19 -0.77
C THR A 21 -38.36 -34.20 -1.89
N THR A 22 -39.26 -33.24 -2.09
CA THR A 22 -38.98 -32.00 -2.82
C THR A 22 -37.73 -31.35 -2.24
N SER A 23 -36.60 -31.46 -2.95
CA SER A 23 -35.41 -30.67 -2.69
C SER A 23 -35.69 -29.23 -3.11
N SER A 24 -36.20 -28.43 -2.17
CA SER A 24 -36.07 -26.98 -2.27
C SER A 24 -34.58 -26.66 -2.18
N SER A 25 -33.96 -26.45 -3.34
CA SER A 25 -32.64 -25.85 -3.44
C SER A 25 -32.75 -24.41 -2.93
N SER A 26 -32.64 -24.24 -1.62
CA SER A 26 -32.30 -22.95 -1.03
C SER A 26 -30.88 -22.64 -1.51
N SER A 27 -30.80 -21.84 -2.57
CA SER A 27 -29.59 -21.12 -2.92
C SER A 27 -29.27 -20.21 -1.74
N SER A 28 -28.53 -20.74 -0.77
CA SER A 28 -27.88 -19.94 0.24
C SER A 28 -26.89 -19.07 -0.51
N THR A 29 -27.33 -17.85 -0.83
CA THR A 29 -26.42 -16.77 -1.17
C THR A 29 -25.59 -16.52 0.09
N THR A 30 -24.56 -17.34 0.31
CA THR A 30 -23.52 -17.08 1.29
C THR A 30 -22.84 -15.82 0.79
N SER A 31 -23.32 -14.66 1.28
CA SER A 31 -22.60 -13.42 1.16
C SER A 31 -21.21 -13.68 1.74
N SER A 32 -20.20 -13.75 0.87
CA SER A 32 -18.84 -14.10 1.25
C SER A 32 -18.34 -13.01 2.21
N ALA A 33 -18.48 -13.23 3.51
CA ALA A 33 -18.15 -12.24 4.52
C ALA A 33 -16.67 -11.84 4.38
N ILE A 34 -16.40 -10.54 4.44
CA ILE A 34 -15.04 -10.02 4.33
C ILE A 34 -14.28 -10.42 5.59
N SER A 35 -13.10 -11.05 5.44
CA SER A 35 -12.26 -11.36 6.60
C SER A 35 -11.92 -10.06 7.34
N PRO A 36 -12.08 -10.01 8.69
CA PRO A 36 -11.83 -8.79 9.47
C PRO A 36 -10.47 -8.15 9.21
N LYS A 37 -9.44 -8.96 8.96
CA LYS A 37 -8.08 -8.47 8.64
C LYS A 37 -8.02 -7.66 7.34
N TYR A 38 -8.68 -8.14 6.29
CA TYR A 38 -8.69 -7.47 4.97
C TYR A 38 -9.58 -6.24 4.99
N GLY A 39 -10.71 -6.31 5.69
CA GLY A 39 -11.59 -5.16 5.93
C GLY A 39 -10.84 -4.04 6.67
N MET A 40 -10.15 -4.39 7.76
CA MET A 40 -9.35 -3.43 8.52
C MET A 40 -8.22 -2.82 7.69
N THR A 41 -7.48 -3.63 6.93
CA THR A 41 -6.39 -3.15 6.04
C THR A 41 -6.92 -2.18 4.98
N SER A 42 -8.04 -2.54 4.32
CA SER A 42 -8.69 -1.70 3.31
C SER A 42 -9.19 -0.37 3.91
N LEU A 43 -9.80 -0.42 5.09
CA LEU A 43 -10.26 0.77 5.81
C LEU A 43 -9.08 1.67 6.21
N SER A 44 -7.96 1.10 6.66
CA SER A 44 -6.75 1.85 6.98
C SER A 44 -6.21 2.61 5.78
N TYR A 45 -6.20 2.02 4.57
CA TYR A 45 -5.80 2.73 3.35
C TYR A 45 -6.73 3.92 3.02
N VAL A 46 -8.05 3.75 3.16
CA VAL A 46 -9.02 4.83 2.94
C VAL A 46 -8.83 5.93 3.99
N GLY A 47 -8.71 5.56 5.26
CA GLY A 47 -8.43 6.51 6.34
C GLY A 47 -7.16 7.30 6.09
N CYS A 48 -6.09 6.64 5.63
CA CYS A 48 -4.85 7.29 5.23
C CYS A 48 -5.09 8.33 4.13
N ALA A 49 -5.82 7.97 3.07
CA ALA A 49 -6.12 8.88 1.97
C ALA A 49 -6.92 10.10 2.43
N VAL A 50 -7.95 9.90 3.24
CA VAL A 50 -8.80 10.97 3.79
C VAL A 50 -7.98 11.91 4.67
N ILE A 51 -7.13 11.38 5.55
CA ILE A 51 -6.25 12.19 6.40
C ILE A 51 -5.28 13.02 5.55
N VAL A 52 -4.66 12.43 4.53
CA VAL A 52 -3.73 13.13 3.63
C VAL A 52 -4.44 14.26 2.88
N VAL A 53 -5.60 13.99 2.28
CA VAL A 53 -6.39 15.02 1.57
C VAL A 53 -6.82 16.12 2.53
N GLY A 54 -7.44 15.77 3.66
CA GLY A 54 -7.95 16.71 4.64
C GLY A 54 -6.85 17.62 5.20
N PHE A 55 -5.70 17.04 5.57
CA PHE A 55 -4.56 17.80 6.07
C PHE A 55 -3.93 18.70 5.00
N THR A 56 -3.84 18.22 3.75
CA THR A 56 -3.33 19.04 2.64
C THR A 56 -4.26 20.22 2.37
N THR A 57 -5.57 20.01 2.37
CA THR A 57 -6.55 21.10 2.22
C THR A 57 -6.50 22.08 3.39
N LEU A 58 -6.30 21.59 4.61
CA LEU A 58 -6.18 22.42 5.81
C LEU A 58 -4.93 23.29 5.76
N LEU A 59 -3.78 22.72 5.41
CA LEU A 59 -2.53 23.47 5.23
C LEU A 59 -2.70 24.56 4.17
N ASN A 60 -3.32 24.24 3.03
CA ASN A 60 -3.50 25.19 1.94
C ASN A 60 -4.57 26.26 2.22
N GLY A 61 -5.50 26.01 3.14
CA GLY A 61 -6.46 27.00 3.65
C GLY A 61 -5.93 27.86 4.80
N SER A 62 -4.76 27.52 5.35
CA SER A 62 -4.13 28.25 6.46
C SER A 62 -3.19 29.37 5.96
N SER A 63 -2.54 30.08 6.88
CA SER A 63 -1.47 31.02 6.52
C SER A 63 -0.23 30.32 5.95
N LEU A 64 -0.04 29.02 6.19
CA LEU A 64 1.10 28.19 5.77
C LEU A 64 0.88 27.53 4.39
N THR A 65 0.40 28.30 3.41
CA THR A 65 0.14 27.77 2.05
C THR A 65 1.43 27.34 1.35
N PHE A 66 1.33 26.43 0.38
CA PHE A 66 2.50 26.01 -0.41
C PHE A 66 3.13 27.16 -1.19
N GLU A 67 2.32 28.13 -1.64
CA GLU A 67 2.82 29.29 -2.38
C GLU A 67 3.65 30.23 -1.50
N LYS A 68 3.19 30.50 -0.27
CA LYS A 68 3.85 31.45 0.64
C LYS A 68 4.98 30.81 1.44
N HIS A 69 4.76 29.59 1.93
CA HIS A 69 5.65 28.91 2.89
C HIS A 69 5.97 27.47 2.47
N ALA A 70 6.32 27.26 1.19
CA ALA A 70 6.61 25.95 0.61
C ALA A 70 7.48 25.05 1.52
N VAL A 71 8.64 25.53 1.97
CA VAL A 71 9.59 24.72 2.74
C VAL A 71 8.95 24.20 4.03
N THR A 72 8.37 25.10 4.84
CA THR A 72 7.73 24.75 6.11
C THR A 72 6.52 23.84 5.90
N ALA A 73 5.67 24.16 4.91
CA ALA A 73 4.49 23.37 4.58
C ALA A 73 4.86 21.95 4.14
N LEU A 74 5.89 21.80 3.30
CA LEU A 74 6.36 20.49 2.84
C LEU A 74 6.96 19.66 3.97
N PHE A 75 7.76 20.26 4.87
CA PHE A 75 8.29 19.53 6.03
C PHE A 75 7.18 19.07 6.98
N ILE A 76 6.18 19.92 7.24
CA ILE A 76 5.03 19.55 8.07
C ILE A 76 4.24 18.41 7.41
N LEU A 77 3.93 18.53 6.12
CA LEU A 77 3.21 17.50 5.38
C LEU A 77 3.99 16.18 5.32
N SER A 78 5.28 16.23 5.01
CA SER A 78 6.17 15.07 4.97
C SER A 78 6.24 14.37 6.34
N SER A 79 6.30 15.14 7.43
CA SER A 79 6.34 14.58 8.79
C SER A 79 5.02 13.90 9.16
N MET A 80 3.88 14.46 8.73
CA MET A 80 2.56 13.85 8.91
C MET A 80 2.46 12.53 8.13
N ILE A 81 2.81 12.53 6.84
CA ILE A 81 2.78 11.34 5.97
C ILE A 81 3.73 10.26 6.49
N TYR A 82 4.94 10.63 6.92
CA TYR A 82 5.88 9.72 7.57
C TYR A 82 5.26 9.03 8.78
N SER A 83 4.65 9.80 9.67
CA SER A 83 4.02 9.29 10.89
C SER A 83 2.87 8.34 10.56
N LEU A 84 2.08 8.66 9.53
CA LEU A 84 0.97 7.86 9.05
C LEU A 84 1.44 6.51 8.47
N HIS A 85 2.47 6.49 7.62
CA HIS A 85 3.07 5.24 7.12
C HIS A 85 3.77 4.44 8.22
N LEU A 86 4.37 5.10 9.20
CA LEU A 86 4.96 4.42 10.36
C LEU A 86 3.89 3.71 11.18
N VAL A 87 2.80 4.39 11.54
CA VAL A 87 1.67 3.80 12.26
C VAL A 87 1.07 2.66 11.43
N PHE A 88 0.82 2.88 10.14
CA PHE A 88 0.34 1.83 9.24
C PHE A 88 1.25 0.60 9.25
N GLY A 89 2.57 0.79 9.09
CA GLY A 89 3.54 -0.30 9.07
C GLY A 89 3.68 -1.03 10.41
N LEU A 90 3.50 -0.34 11.54
CA LEU A 90 3.52 -0.96 12.86
C LEU A 90 2.32 -1.90 13.07
N TYR A 91 1.11 -1.46 12.71
CA TYR A 91 -0.13 -2.18 13.00
C TYR A 91 -0.64 -3.10 11.88
N ILE A 92 -0.39 -2.78 10.61
CA ILE A 92 -0.96 -3.49 9.46
C ILE A 92 0.03 -4.45 8.81
N TYR A 93 1.31 -4.07 8.66
CA TYR A 93 2.28 -4.95 8.02
C TYR A 93 2.59 -6.19 8.86
N PRO A 94 2.70 -7.36 8.22
CA PRO A 94 2.91 -8.61 8.91
C PRO A 94 4.21 -8.59 9.70
N SER A 95 4.18 -9.14 10.90
CA SER A 95 5.36 -9.21 11.76
C SER A 95 6.34 -10.31 11.32
N SER A 96 6.02 -11.15 10.34
CA SER A 96 6.97 -12.12 9.79
C SER A 96 6.97 -11.99 8.28
N PHE A 97 8.16 -11.88 7.70
CA PHE A 97 8.35 -11.85 6.25
C PHE A 97 9.16 -13.07 5.83
N HIS A 98 8.73 -13.72 4.76
CA HIS A 98 9.08 -15.10 4.37
C HIS A 98 10.59 -15.36 4.22
N HIS A 99 11.42 -14.32 4.14
CA HIS A 99 12.84 -14.44 3.87
C HIS A 99 13.73 -14.67 5.11
N SER A 100 13.23 -14.40 6.33
CA SER A 100 14.00 -14.56 7.57
C SER A 100 13.22 -15.44 8.53
N GLY A 101 13.72 -16.65 8.79
CA GLY A 101 13.04 -17.70 9.56
C GLY A 101 12.34 -17.20 10.82
N SER A 102 11.07 -17.60 10.98
CA SER A 102 10.14 -17.60 12.14
C SER A 102 10.18 -16.48 13.21
N ASN A 103 11.00 -15.46 13.09
CA ASN A 103 11.16 -14.43 14.11
C ASN A 103 10.20 -13.27 13.82
N ILE A 104 9.35 -13.00 14.81
CA ILE A 104 8.46 -11.82 14.82
C ILE A 104 9.34 -10.57 14.83
N LEU A 105 9.19 -9.74 13.80
CA LEU A 105 9.90 -8.49 13.62
C LEU A 105 9.50 -7.52 14.75
N PRO A 106 10.45 -7.12 15.61
CA PRO A 106 10.14 -6.24 16.71
C PRO A 106 9.77 -4.83 16.20
N PRO A 107 8.87 -4.10 16.91
CA PRO A 107 8.50 -2.73 16.54
C PRO A 107 9.69 -1.78 16.40
N SER A 108 10.71 -1.93 17.24
CA SER A 108 11.94 -1.14 17.19
C SER A 108 12.67 -1.26 15.86
N LEU A 109 12.69 -2.46 15.26
CA LEU A 109 13.30 -2.69 13.95
C LEU A 109 12.47 -2.07 12.82
N LYS A 110 11.14 -2.07 12.92
CA LYS A 110 10.26 -1.35 11.98
C LYS A 110 10.53 0.16 12.02
N ILE A 111 10.68 0.74 13.21
CA ILE A 111 11.03 2.16 13.41
C ILE A 111 12.43 2.46 12.86
N HIS A 112 13.41 1.60 13.12
CA HIS A 112 14.75 1.78 12.57
C HIS A 112 14.74 1.77 11.04
N ARG A 113 14.01 0.81 10.44
CA ARG A 113 13.84 0.72 8.99
C ARG A 113 13.11 1.93 8.41
N SER A 114 12.09 2.47 9.08
CA SER A 114 11.38 3.68 8.60
C SER A 114 12.30 4.89 8.59
N LEU A 115 13.12 5.07 9.63
CA LEU A 115 14.10 6.16 9.71
C LEU A 115 15.18 6.03 8.62
N MET A 116 15.72 4.83 8.41
CA MET A 116 16.67 4.58 7.32
C MET A 116 16.06 4.86 5.95
N GLY A 117 14.81 4.43 5.73
CA GLY A 117 14.07 4.73 4.50
C GLY A 117 13.88 6.22 4.27
N LEU A 118 13.52 6.97 5.33
CA LEU A 118 13.37 8.42 5.26
C LEU A 118 14.70 9.12 4.92
N LEU A 119 15.79 8.78 5.60
CA LEU A 119 17.08 9.46 5.41
C LEU A 119 17.71 9.12 4.05
N VAL A 120 17.85 7.83 3.74
CA VAL A 120 18.45 7.38 2.49
C VAL A 120 17.59 7.79 1.30
N GLY A 121 16.27 7.63 1.39
CA GLY A 121 15.35 8.04 0.33
C GLY A 121 15.39 9.55 0.09
N THR A 122 15.48 10.38 1.13
CA THR A 122 15.62 11.84 0.98
C THR A 122 16.88 12.20 0.21
N ILE A 123 18.02 11.56 0.51
CA ILE A 123 19.27 11.79 -0.22
C ILE A 123 19.13 11.37 -1.69
N LEU A 124 18.56 10.20 -1.95
CA LEU A 124 18.39 9.70 -3.32
C LEU A 124 17.44 10.58 -4.14
N PHE A 125 16.28 10.96 -3.58
CA PHE A 125 15.34 11.84 -4.27
C PHE A 125 15.87 13.25 -4.48
N TYR A 126 16.75 13.73 -3.59
CA TYR A 126 17.44 14.99 -3.80
C TYR A 126 18.33 14.90 -5.03
N MET A 127 19.18 13.86 -5.13
CA MET A 127 20.05 13.65 -6.30
C MET A 127 19.25 13.47 -7.59
N ILE A 128 18.16 12.69 -7.55
CA ILE A 128 17.26 12.51 -8.70
C ILE A 128 16.66 13.85 -9.12
N SER A 129 16.18 14.67 -8.18
CA SER A 129 15.60 15.98 -8.48
C SER A 129 16.62 16.90 -9.16
N ILE A 130 17.88 16.89 -8.71
CA ILE A 130 18.97 17.64 -9.36
C ILE A 130 19.18 17.14 -10.80
N PHE A 131 19.21 15.83 -11.04
CA PHE A 131 19.35 15.29 -12.39
C PHE A 131 18.17 15.61 -13.31
N TYR A 132 16.98 15.79 -12.75
CA TYR A 132 15.79 16.27 -13.46
C TYR A 132 15.73 17.80 -13.62
N GLY A 133 16.79 18.53 -13.26
CA GLY A 133 16.94 19.96 -13.52
C GLY A 133 16.58 20.88 -12.35
N ALA A 134 16.36 20.35 -11.13
CA ALA A 134 16.14 21.19 -9.96
C ALA A 134 17.38 22.03 -9.62
N PRO A 135 17.24 23.29 -9.20
CA PRO A 135 18.38 24.13 -8.85
C PRO A 135 19.15 23.60 -7.62
N ILE A 136 20.46 23.44 -7.75
CA ILE A 136 21.33 22.88 -6.69
C ILE A 136 21.36 23.76 -5.44
N THR A 137 21.62 25.07 -5.58
CA THR A 137 21.87 25.97 -4.44
C THR A 137 20.72 26.93 -4.16
N ARG A 138 20.15 27.55 -5.20
CA ARG A 138 19.10 28.58 -5.07
C ARG A 138 17.80 28.07 -4.46
N SER A 139 17.55 26.76 -4.52
CA SER A 139 16.33 26.13 -3.99
C SER A 139 16.65 24.93 -3.12
N PHE A 140 17.82 24.90 -2.50
CA PHE A 140 18.30 23.77 -1.69
C PHE A 140 17.23 23.24 -0.71
N PHE A 141 16.72 24.10 0.18
CA PHE A 141 15.72 23.70 1.18
C PHE A 141 14.40 23.24 0.56
N ARG A 142 14.00 23.81 -0.58
CA ARG A 142 12.78 23.41 -1.29
C ARG A 142 12.94 21.99 -1.87
N THR A 143 14.07 21.73 -2.50
CA THR A 143 14.39 20.42 -3.08
C THR A 143 14.56 19.36 -1.98
N VAL A 144 15.20 19.68 -0.86
CA VAL A 144 15.29 18.78 0.31
C VAL A 144 13.90 18.48 0.88
N ALA A 145 13.07 19.50 1.11
CA ALA A 145 11.72 19.29 1.65
C ALA A 145 10.85 18.43 0.72
N PHE A 146 10.95 18.63 -0.60
CA PHE A 146 10.27 17.79 -1.59
C PHE A 146 10.81 16.35 -1.63
N SER A 147 12.13 16.19 -1.51
CA SER A 147 12.76 14.86 -1.48
C SER A 147 12.35 14.09 -0.23
N GLN A 148 12.23 14.76 0.91
CA GLN A 148 11.71 14.17 2.14
C GLN A 148 10.23 13.79 2.00
N LEU A 149 9.43 14.60 1.33
CA LEU A 149 8.04 14.27 1.02
C LEU A 149 7.96 12.99 0.16
N LEU A 150 8.70 12.91 -0.95
CA LEU A 150 8.75 11.70 -1.79
C LEU A 150 9.22 10.48 -0.98
N SER A 151 10.27 10.66 -0.17
CA SER A 151 10.79 9.60 0.69
C SER A 151 9.76 9.10 1.70
N SER A 152 8.95 10.00 2.27
CA SER A 152 7.89 9.64 3.23
C SER A 152 6.77 8.81 2.60
N MET A 153 6.43 9.06 1.33
CA MET A 153 5.39 8.33 0.60
C MET A 153 5.88 7.00 0.02
N THR A 154 7.17 6.92 -0.34
CA THR A 154 7.71 5.80 -1.14
C THR A 154 8.70 4.94 -0.36
N ALA A 155 9.82 5.52 0.08
CA ALA A 155 10.89 4.77 0.71
C ALA A 155 10.50 4.21 2.07
N VAL A 156 9.76 4.99 2.87
CA VAL A 156 9.33 4.61 4.23
C VAL A 156 8.44 3.36 4.28
N PRO A 157 7.28 3.29 3.58
CA PRO A 157 6.49 2.06 3.59
C PRO A 157 7.28 0.86 3.04
N THR A 158 8.13 1.09 2.03
CA THR A 158 8.93 0.02 1.42
C THR A 158 10.01 -0.52 2.36
N THR A 159 10.76 0.34 3.06
CA THR A 159 11.79 -0.12 4.01
C THR A 159 11.18 -0.79 5.24
N ILE A 160 10.03 -0.34 5.72
CA ILE A 160 9.34 -1.03 6.83
C ILE A 160 8.99 -2.46 6.40
N LEU A 161 8.45 -2.62 5.18
CA LEU A 161 8.00 -3.91 4.65
C LEU A 161 9.17 -4.85 4.31
N LEU A 162 10.09 -4.40 3.47
CA LEU A 162 11.15 -5.23 2.86
C LEU A 162 12.48 -5.14 3.61
N GLY A 163 12.67 -4.15 4.48
CA GLY A 163 13.96 -3.81 5.03
C GLY A 163 14.85 -3.04 4.05
N CYS A 164 16.15 -2.93 4.36
CA CYS A 164 17.14 -2.22 3.55
C CYS A 164 17.92 -3.16 2.61
N HIS A 165 17.35 -4.32 2.24
CA HIS A 165 18.02 -5.29 1.38
C HIS A 165 17.76 -4.98 -0.10
N PRO A 166 18.77 -4.59 -0.91
CA PRO A 166 18.54 -4.16 -2.29
C PRO A 166 17.91 -5.24 -3.18
N GLN A 167 18.22 -6.51 -2.93
CA GLN A 167 17.66 -7.61 -3.70
C GLN A 167 16.14 -7.72 -3.48
N ALA A 168 15.66 -7.56 -2.25
CA ALA A 168 14.22 -7.60 -1.96
C ALA A 168 13.47 -6.46 -2.68
N TRP A 169 14.08 -5.27 -2.76
CA TRP A 169 13.52 -4.15 -3.52
C TRP A 169 13.46 -4.46 -5.01
N LYS A 170 14.56 -4.98 -5.56
CA LYS A 170 14.61 -5.39 -6.97
C LYS A 170 13.51 -6.42 -7.27
N ASP A 171 13.39 -7.43 -6.42
CA ASP A 171 12.41 -8.50 -6.60
C ASP A 171 10.98 -7.94 -6.54
N THR A 172 10.67 -7.04 -5.61
CA THR A 172 9.34 -6.43 -5.51
C THR A 172 9.00 -5.49 -6.68
N PHE A 173 9.93 -4.65 -7.14
CA PHE A 173 9.63 -3.65 -8.17
C PHE A 173 9.75 -4.17 -9.61
N PHE A 174 10.55 -5.21 -9.85
CA PHE A 174 10.82 -5.71 -11.20
C PHE A 174 10.28 -7.12 -11.47
N SER A 175 9.78 -7.83 -10.46
CA SER A 175 9.14 -9.14 -10.70
C SER A 175 7.65 -8.96 -11.02
N PRO A 176 7.11 -9.69 -12.02
CA PRO A 176 5.68 -9.61 -12.36
C PRO A 176 4.79 -10.24 -11.29
N MET A 177 5.33 -11.13 -10.46
CA MET A 177 4.62 -11.83 -9.40
C MET A 177 5.03 -11.29 -8.04
N HIS A 178 4.06 -10.76 -7.30
CA HIS A 178 4.23 -10.34 -5.92
C HIS A 178 3.74 -11.46 -5.00
N ASN A 179 4.46 -11.73 -3.91
CA ASN A 179 4.12 -12.82 -2.99
C ASN A 179 3.02 -12.41 -2.01
N SER A 180 2.81 -11.11 -1.83
CA SER A 180 1.95 -10.54 -0.80
C SER A 180 1.19 -9.33 -1.29
N ILE A 181 -0.05 -9.17 -0.81
CA ILE A 181 -0.88 -7.99 -1.07
C ILE A 181 -0.16 -6.71 -0.64
N TYR A 182 0.61 -6.77 0.45
CA TYR A 182 1.37 -5.64 0.96
C TYR A 182 2.48 -5.22 -0.02
N GLU A 183 3.14 -6.17 -0.68
CA GLU A 183 4.15 -5.88 -1.71
C GLU A 183 3.50 -5.22 -2.92
N THR A 184 2.39 -5.78 -3.44
CA THR A 184 1.66 -5.17 -4.55
C THR A 184 1.20 -3.75 -4.22
N CYS A 185 0.60 -3.55 -3.04
CA CYS A 185 0.17 -2.22 -2.60
C CYS A 185 1.35 -1.25 -2.46
N CYS A 186 2.49 -1.72 -1.94
CA CYS A 186 3.70 -0.92 -1.83
C CYS A 186 4.20 -0.47 -3.22
N THR A 187 4.26 -1.38 -4.19
CA THR A 187 4.58 -1.06 -5.59
C THR A 187 3.62 -0.03 -6.19
N ILE A 188 2.31 -0.21 -6.00
CA ILE A 188 1.28 0.72 -6.47
C ILE A 188 1.49 2.12 -5.87
N ILE A 189 1.74 2.20 -4.55
CA ILE A 189 2.00 3.46 -3.85
C ILE A 189 3.21 4.18 -4.43
N VAL A 190 4.34 3.48 -4.59
CA VAL A 190 5.57 4.07 -5.13
C VAL A 190 5.34 4.57 -6.55
N VAL A 191 4.82 3.72 -7.44
CA VAL A 191 4.65 4.07 -8.85
C VAL A 191 3.74 5.28 -9.02
N PHE A 192 2.57 5.29 -8.38
CA PHE A 192 1.62 6.38 -8.55
C PHE A 192 2.11 7.69 -7.91
N SER A 193 2.79 7.64 -6.75
CA SER A 193 3.40 8.84 -6.17
C SER A 193 4.49 9.43 -7.06
N LEU A 194 5.35 8.61 -7.67
CA LEU A 194 6.41 9.08 -8.56
C LEU A 194 5.89 9.56 -9.91
N VAL A 195 4.96 8.82 -10.52
CA VAL A 195 4.30 9.26 -11.77
C VAL A 195 3.56 10.56 -11.53
N GLY A 196 2.84 10.70 -10.42
CA GLY A 196 2.18 11.94 -10.04
C GLY A 196 3.17 13.10 -9.91
N ALA A 197 4.29 12.90 -9.22
CA ALA A 197 5.35 13.89 -9.09
C ALA A 197 5.91 14.32 -10.45
N TRP A 198 6.18 13.33 -11.32
CA TRP A 198 6.71 13.53 -12.66
C TRP A 198 5.73 14.32 -13.55
N VAL A 199 4.44 13.98 -13.52
CA VAL A 199 3.39 14.75 -14.22
C VAL A 199 3.35 16.18 -13.71
N GLY A 200 3.48 16.41 -12.40
CA GLY A 200 3.57 17.77 -11.85
C GLY A 200 4.78 18.56 -12.36
N GLY A 201 5.92 17.88 -12.56
CA GLY A 201 7.11 18.46 -13.18
C GLY A 201 6.89 18.87 -14.64
N PHE A 202 6.12 18.08 -15.39
CA PHE A 202 5.75 18.39 -16.78
C PHE A 202 4.92 19.67 -16.93
N VAL A 203 4.24 20.11 -15.87
CA VAL A 203 3.43 21.35 -15.90
C VAL A 203 4.29 22.61 -15.75
N ILE A 204 5.56 22.49 -15.31
CA ILE A 204 6.46 23.63 -15.10
C ILE A 204 6.81 24.33 -16.43
N PRO A 205 7.25 23.63 -17.50
CA PRO A 205 7.61 24.28 -18.76
C PRO A 205 6.43 24.87 -19.53
N LEU A 206 5.19 24.52 -19.17
CA LEU A 206 3.98 25.05 -19.81
C LEU A 206 3.71 26.52 -19.41
N ASP A 207 4.40 27.01 -18.37
CA ASP A 207 4.53 28.40 -17.93
C ASP A 207 3.25 29.24 -18.13
N TRP A 208 2.23 28.94 -17.31
CA TRP A 208 0.99 29.72 -17.27
C TRP A 208 1.11 30.93 -16.32
N ASP A 209 2.34 31.30 -15.94
CA ASP A 209 2.67 32.36 -14.97
C ASP A 209 1.90 32.23 -13.65
N ARG A 210 1.66 30.99 -13.18
CA ARG A 210 0.94 30.76 -11.91
C ARG A 210 1.86 30.38 -10.77
N PRO A 211 1.63 30.91 -9.54
CA PRO A 211 2.48 30.60 -8.39
C PRO A 211 2.50 29.11 -8.03
N TRP A 212 1.42 28.38 -8.29
CA TRP A 212 1.35 26.93 -8.07
C TRP A 212 2.24 26.11 -9.03
N GLN A 213 2.71 26.69 -10.15
CA GLN A 213 3.62 26.02 -11.09
C GLN A 213 5.08 26.07 -10.63
N ALA A 214 5.43 26.93 -9.67
CA ALA A 214 6.81 27.09 -9.23
C ALA A 214 7.35 25.80 -8.57
N TRP A 215 8.63 25.50 -8.79
CA TRP A 215 9.29 24.36 -8.15
C TRP A 215 9.27 24.49 -6.60
N PRO A 216 8.94 23.42 -5.85
CA PRO A 216 8.46 22.09 -6.23
C PRO A 216 6.93 21.93 -6.04
N ILE A 217 6.16 23.02 -6.09
CA ILE A 217 4.74 23.07 -5.71
C ILE A 217 3.89 22.19 -6.63
N SER A 218 4.02 22.34 -7.95
CA SER A 218 3.31 21.52 -8.93
C SER A 218 3.61 20.03 -8.78
N CYS A 219 4.89 19.68 -8.59
CA CYS A 219 5.35 18.32 -8.33
C CYS A 219 4.78 17.77 -7.01
N THR A 220 4.66 18.62 -6.00
CA THR A 220 4.08 18.28 -4.69
C THR A 220 2.61 17.90 -4.82
N TYR A 221 1.81 18.72 -5.50
CA TYR A 221 0.40 18.39 -5.75
C TYR A 221 0.26 17.10 -6.55
N GLY A 222 1.05 16.95 -7.62
CA GLY A 222 1.04 15.74 -8.43
C GLY A 222 1.37 14.49 -7.60
N ALA A 223 2.41 14.55 -6.75
CA ALA A 223 2.81 13.45 -5.89
C ALA A 223 1.74 13.08 -4.86
N ILE A 224 1.09 14.07 -4.24
CA ILE A 224 0.00 13.85 -3.27
C ILE A 224 -1.21 13.22 -3.96
N ILE A 225 -1.61 13.73 -5.13
CA ILE A 225 -2.74 13.18 -5.89
C ILE A 225 -2.46 11.73 -6.27
N GLY A 226 -1.27 11.46 -6.82
CA GLY A 226 -0.83 10.10 -7.13
C GLY A 226 -0.85 9.21 -5.90
N HIS A 227 -0.33 9.68 -4.77
CA HIS A 227 -0.35 8.97 -3.51
C HIS A 227 -1.78 8.63 -3.05
N CYS A 228 -2.69 9.59 -3.05
CA CYS A 228 -4.08 9.37 -2.66
C CYS A 228 -4.79 8.36 -3.57
N ILE A 229 -4.61 8.47 -4.90
CA ILE A 229 -5.16 7.51 -5.87
C ILE A 229 -4.64 6.10 -5.55
N SER A 230 -3.34 5.97 -5.30
CA SER A 230 -2.70 4.69 -4.97
C SER A 230 -3.31 4.03 -3.73
N LEU A 231 -3.59 4.81 -2.68
CA LEU A 231 -4.20 4.31 -1.44
C LEU A 231 -5.62 3.79 -1.68
N ILE A 232 -6.42 4.48 -2.51
CA ILE A 232 -7.75 4.01 -2.90
C ILE A 232 -7.67 2.72 -3.71
N ILE A 233 -6.73 2.64 -4.68
CA ILE A 233 -6.49 1.41 -5.46
C ILE A 233 -6.08 0.25 -4.52
N CYS A 234 -5.18 0.48 -3.58
CA CYS A 234 -4.73 -0.51 -2.60
C CYS A 234 -5.89 -1.02 -1.73
N SER A 235 -6.79 -0.13 -1.34
CA SER A 235 -8.00 -0.48 -0.61
C SER A 235 -8.90 -1.43 -1.40
N ILE A 236 -9.22 -1.07 -2.65
CA ILE A 236 -10.06 -1.90 -3.54
C ILE A 236 -9.37 -3.25 -3.83
N PHE A 237 -8.06 -3.23 -4.10
CA PHE A 237 -7.27 -4.42 -4.37
C PHE A 237 -7.28 -5.40 -3.19
N THR A 238 -7.14 -4.88 -1.96
CA THR A 238 -7.21 -5.68 -0.74
C THR A 238 -8.56 -6.40 -0.60
N LEU A 239 -9.67 -5.70 -0.85
CA LEU A 239 -11.02 -6.29 -0.78
C LEU A 239 -11.25 -7.35 -1.88
N LYS A 240 -10.78 -7.10 -3.10
CA LYS A 240 -10.87 -8.09 -4.20
C LYS A 240 -10.06 -9.35 -3.89
N SER A 241 -8.87 -9.19 -3.29
CA SER A 241 -8.00 -10.30 -2.92
C SER A 241 -8.64 -11.20 -1.85
N ASN A 242 -9.40 -10.63 -0.91
CA ASN A 242 -10.20 -11.41 0.05
C ASN A 242 -11.25 -12.29 -0.64
N LYS A 243 -12.00 -11.74 -1.61
CA LYS A 243 -13.03 -12.51 -2.33
C LYS A 243 -12.45 -13.71 -3.07
N LYS A 244 -11.29 -13.55 -3.73
CA LYS A 244 -10.62 -14.65 -4.44
C LYS A 244 -10.26 -15.79 -3.49
N LYS A 245 -9.78 -15.47 -2.28
CA LYS A 245 -9.43 -16.47 -1.26
C LYS A 245 -10.63 -17.21 -0.68
N ASN A 246 -11.82 -16.62 -0.71
CA ASN A 246 -13.05 -17.26 -0.22
C ASN A 246 -13.70 -18.20 -1.27
N ILE A 247 -13.25 -18.18 -2.53
CA ILE A 247 -13.80 -18.97 -3.64
C ILE A 247 -12.94 -20.20 -3.96
N MET A 248 -11.65 -20.17 -3.60
CA MET A 248 -10.69 -21.27 -3.75
C MET A 248 -10.66 -22.13 -2.48
#